data_AF-A0A4R3NXM7-F1
#
_entry.id   AF-A0A4R3NXM7-F1
#
_cell.length_a   1.000
_cell.length_b   1.000
_cell.length_c   1.000
_cell.angle_alpha   90.00
_cell.angle_beta   90.00
_cell.angle_gamma   90.00
#
_symmetry.space_group_name_H-M   'P 1'
#
loop_
_entity.id
_entity.type
_entity.pdbx_description
1 polymer ?
#
loop_
_entity_poly.entity_id
_entity_poly.type
_entity_poly.pdbx_seq_one_letter_code
_entity_poly.pdbx_strand_id
1 'polypeptide(L)' 'MKARVIFSVLALLLAPAAYAIDYSAIPETGKVSKAPVGSTVTIQGTGKFGGEYQNVFRVQPDGSLKFITQYPINTNDN' A
#
# COMPACT_ATOMS: atom_id res chain seq x y z
N MET A 1 -33.81 -25.56 -16.74
CA MET A 1 -33.13 -24.86 -15.64
C MET A 1 -31.62 -25.07 -15.80
N LYS A 2 -30.80 -24.02 -15.85
CA LYS A 2 -29.34 -24.09 -16.09
C LYS A 2 -28.60 -23.93 -14.75
N ALA A 3 -27.88 -24.97 -14.31
CA ALA A 3 -27.06 -24.95 -13.10
C ALA A 3 -25.76 -24.18 -13.35
N ARG A 4 -25.38 -23.28 -12.42
CA ARG A 4 -24.10 -22.58 -12.42
C ARG A 4 -23.19 -23.24 -11.41
N VAL A 5 -22.06 -23.76 -11.88
CA VAL A 5 -21.01 -24.39 -11.08
C VAL A 5 -20.30 -23.31 -10.25
N ILE A 6 -20.24 -23.51 -8.94
CA ILE A 6 -19.54 -22.63 -8.00
C ILE A 6 -18.10 -23.13 -7.89
N PHE A 7 -17.14 -22.36 -8.39
CA PHE A 7 -15.72 -22.55 -8.07
C PHE A 7 -15.42 -21.73 -6.81
N SER A 8 -15.28 -22.41 -5.68
CA SER A 8 -14.76 -21.80 -4.44
C SER A 8 -13.53 -22.56 -4.01
N VAL A 9 -12.36 -22.01 -4.30
CA VAL A 9 -11.12 -22.36 -3.61
C VAL A 9 -10.46 -21.05 -3.19
N LEU A 10 -10.77 -20.60 -1.97
CA LEU A 10 -9.97 -19.60 -1.28
C LEU A 10 -9.28 -20.29 -0.11
N ALA A 11 -8.10 -20.84 -0.37
CA ALA A 11 -7.22 -21.32 0.69
C ALA A 11 -6.53 -20.09 1.31
N LEU A 12 -6.95 -19.69 2.52
CA LEU A 12 -6.22 -18.69 3.31
C LEU A 12 -4.96 -19.35 3.88
N LEU A 13 -3.80 -19.04 3.30
CA LEU A 13 -2.51 -19.32 3.91
C LEU A 13 -2.32 -18.38 5.10
N LEU A 14 -2.33 -18.93 6.32
CA LEU A 14 -2.04 -18.20 7.56
C LEU A 14 -0.53 -17.92 7.65
N ALA A 15 -0.03 -16.94 6.88
CA ALA A 15 1.30 -16.40 7.10
C ALA A 15 1.29 -15.47 8.33
N PRO A 16 2.30 -15.52 9.22
CA PRO A 16 2.38 -14.63 10.37
C PRO A 16 2.42 -13.16 9.92
N ALA A 17 1.45 -12.37 10.39
CA ALA A 17 1.18 -10.99 10.00
C ALA A 17 2.16 -9.96 10.62
N ALA A 18 3.44 -10.30 10.74
CA ALA A 18 4.45 -9.33 11.12
C ALA A 18 4.95 -8.65 9.83
N TYR A 19 4.43 -7.44 9.55
CA TYR A 19 4.82 -6.55 8.44
C TYR A 19 4.33 -6.95 7.04
N ALA A 20 3.08 -7.40 6.92
CA ALA A 20 2.45 -7.47 5.60
C ALA A 20 2.17 -6.05 5.09
N ILE A 21 2.64 -5.74 3.87
CA ILE A 21 2.24 -4.52 3.16
C ILE A 21 0.74 -4.58 2.90
N ASP A 22 -0.01 -3.59 3.37
CA ASP A 22 -1.40 -3.39 2.99
C ASP A 22 -1.47 -2.59 1.69
N TYR A 23 -1.55 -3.32 0.57
CA TYR A 23 -1.66 -2.71 -0.76
C TYR A 23 -2.88 -1.81 -0.92
N SER A 24 -3.95 -2.03 -0.13
CA SER A 24 -5.14 -1.17 -0.20
C SER A 24 -4.92 0.21 0.43
N ALA A 25 -3.87 0.35 1.25
CA ALA A 25 -3.46 1.61 1.85
C ALA A 25 -2.42 2.37 1.01
N ILE A 26 -1.92 1.79 -0.10
CA ILE A 26 -1.00 2.47 -1.01
C ILE A 26 -1.82 3.34 -1.97
N PRO A 27 -1.70 4.68 -1.91
CA PRO A 27 -2.47 5.56 -2.78
C PRO A 27 -1.99 5.46 -4.23
N GLU A 28 -2.90 5.67 -5.17
CA GLU A 28 -2.52 5.98 -6.55
C GLU A 28 -1.80 7.33 -6.57
N THR A 29 -0.60 7.37 -7.15
CA THR A 29 0.23 8.56 -7.18
C THR A 29 0.29 9.17 -8.56
N GLY A 30 0.20 10.50 -8.63
CA GLY A 30 0.56 11.26 -9.83
C GLY A 30 2.06 11.47 -9.98
N LYS A 31 2.44 12.44 -10.81
CA LYS A 31 3.83 12.89 -10.94
C LYS A 31 4.10 14.08 -10.03
N VAL A 32 5.33 14.16 -9.53
CA VAL A 32 5.84 15.32 -8.80
C VAL A 32 6.83 16.09 -9.67
N SER A 33 6.71 17.42 -9.68
CA SER A 33 7.55 18.32 -10.50
C SER A 33 8.57 19.13 -9.69
N LYS A 34 8.40 19.19 -8.36
CA LYS A 34 9.23 20.00 -7.47
C LYS A 34 10.18 19.18 -6.59
N ALA A 35 9.93 17.89 -6.43
CA ALA A 35 10.75 17.02 -5.61
C ALA A 35 11.99 16.57 -6.41
N PRO A 36 13.21 16.65 -5.85
CA PRO A 36 14.42 16.19 -6.53
C PRO A 36 14.38 14.69 -6.85
N VAL A 37 14.98 14.29 -7.97
CA VAL A 37 15.13 12.87 -8.33
C VAL A 37 15.90 12.12 -7.24
N GLY A 38 15.43 10.93 -6.88
CA GLY A 38 16.04 10.09 -5.85
C GLY A 38 15.65 10.44 -4.42
N SER A 39 14.96 11.56 -4.19
CA SER A 39 14.38 11.90 -2.88
C SER A 39 13.21 10.98 -2.50
N THR A 40 12.85 11.01 -1.22
CA THR A 40 11.71 10.27 -0.69
C THR A 40 10.51 11.16 -0.46
N VAL A 41 9.33 10.66 -0.83
CA VAL A 41 8.02 11.26 -0.52
C VAL A 41 7.26 10.27 0.34
N THR A 42 6.72 10.74 1.46
CA THR A 42 5.86 9.94 2.33
C THR A 42 4.43 10.40 2.17
N ILE A 43 3.51 9.46 1.93
CA ILE A 43 2.07 9.73 1.81
C ILE A 43 1.33 8.82 2.77
N GLN A 44 0.52 9.42 3.65
CA GLN A 44 -0.37 8.65 4.51
C GLN A 44 -1.53 8.08 3.71
N GLY A 45 -1.87 6.82 3.96
CA GLY A 45 -3.02 6.16 3.38
C GLY A 45 -3.74 5.29 4.40
N THR A 46 -5.03 5.08 4.17
CA THR A 46 -5.88 4.23 5.01
C THR A 46 -6.24 2.99 4.22
N GLY A 47 -5.94 1.82 4.77
CA GLY A 47 -6.31 0.55 4.18
C GLY A 47 -7.81 0.33 4.20
N LYS A 48 -8.29 -0.62 3.39
CA LYS A 48 -9.72 -0.94 3.26
C LYS A 48 -10.38 -1.40 4.57
N PHE A 49 -9.60 -1.77 5.57
CA PHE A 49 -10.04 -2.18 6.89
C PHE A 49 -9.81 -1.10 7.98
N GLY A 50 -9.46 0.13 7.58
CA GLY A 50 -9.29 1.27 8.48
C GLY A 50 -7.90 1.42 9.12
N GLY A 51 -6.95 0.53 8.84
CA GLY A 51 -5.56 0.70 9.29
C GLY A 51 -4.89 1.88 8.60
N GLU A 52 -4.18 2.72 9.36
CA GLU A 52 -3.44 3.85 8.81
C GLU A 52 -1.97 3.51 8.61
N TYR A 53 -1.40 3.99 7.50
CA TYR A 53 -0.04 3.65 7.09
C TYR A 53 0.68 4.86 6.51
N GLN A 54 1.98 4.94 6.75
CA GLN A 54 2.92 5.78 6.01
C GLN A 54 3.49 5.00 4.83
N ASN A 55 3.20 5.44 3.61
CA ASN A 55 3.72 4.86 2.39
C ASN A 55 4.89 5.69 1.87
N VAL A 56 6.06 5.08 1.71
CA VAL A 56 7.29 5.75 1.28
C VAL A 56 7.55 5.46 -0.19
N PHE A 57 7.78 6.52 -0.95
CA PHE A 57 8.05 6.48 -2.38
C PHE A 57 9.38 7.13 -2.73
N ARG A 58 10.04 6.65 -3.79
CA ARG A 58 11.21 7.26 -4.42
C ARG A 58 10.78 8.06 -5.64
N VAL A 59 11.20 9.33 -5.73
CA VAL A 59 11.04 10.13 -6.95
C VAL A 59 11.94 9.58 -8.06
N GLN A 60 11.35 9.22 -9.19
CA GLN A 60 12.05 8.77 -10.39
C GLN A 60 12.44 9.95 -11.30
N PRO A 61 13.34 9.76 -12.28
CA PRO A 61 13.76 10.83 -13.20
C PRO A 61 12.63 11.51 -13.97
N ASP A 62 11.55 10.78 -14.25
CA ASP A 62 10.38 11.28 -14.97
C ASP A 62 9.31 11.93 -14.06
N GLY A 63 9.64 12.12 -12.78
CA GLY A 63 8.77 12.64 -11.74
C GLY A 63 7.77 11.63 -11.18
N SER A 64 7.74 10.38 -11.64
CA SER A 64 6.88 9.35 -11.06
C SER A 64 7.34 8.92 -9.67
N LEU A 65 6.43 8.37 -8.88
CA LEU A 65 6.70 7.87 -7.54
C LEU A 65 6.77 6.34 -7.54
N LYS A 66 7.94 5.79 -7.22
CA LYS A 66 8.13 4.35 -7.07
C LYS A 66 7.98 3.96 -5.61
N PHE A 67 7.00 3.11 -5.29
CA PHE A 67 6.83 2.60 -3.94
C PHE A 67 8.10 1.87 -3.45
N ILE A 68 8.49 2.14 -2.21
CA ILE A 68 9.65 1.51 -1.54
C ILE A 68 9.18 0.61 -0.40
N THR A 69 8.42 1.17 0.54
CA THR A 69 8.05 0.51 1.80
C THR A 69 6.83 1.18 2.44
N GLN A 70 6.24 0.49 3.40
CA GLN A 70 5.09 0.97 4.17
C GLN A 70 5.30 0.66 5.66
N TYR A 71 4.85 1.57 6.52
CA TYR A 71 4.86 1.41 7.97
C TYR A 71 3.46 1.66 8.53
N PRO A 72 2.95 0.83 9.45
CA PRO A 72 1.71 1.13 10.16
C PRO A 72 1.92 2.36 11.06
N ILE A 73 0.92 3.23 11.11
CA ILE A 73 0.88 4.34 12.06
C ILE A 73 0.23 3.81 13.33
N ASN A 74 1.03 3.59 14.36
CA ASN A 74 0.51 3.25 15.68
C ASN A 74 0.14 4.56 16.39
N THR A 75 -1.15 4.83 16.56
CA THR A 75 -1.65 6.02 17.27
C THR A 75 -1.46 5.95 18.80
N ASN A 76 -0.79 4.91 19.30
CA ASN A 76 -0.64 4.63 20.74
C ASN A 76 0.69 5.11 21.35
N ASP A 77 1.56 5.76 20.58
CA ASP A 77 2.76 6.41 21.10
C ASP A 77 2.39 7.83 21.59
N ASN A 78 1.88 7.95 22.82
CA ASN A 78 1.66 9.21 23.55
C ASN A 78 2.20 9.09 24.97
#